data_AF-A0A5N8VTE6-F1
#
_entry.id   AF-A0A5N8VTE6-F1
#
_cell.length_a   1.000
_cell.length_b   1.000
_cell.length_c   1.000
_cell.angle_alpha   90.00
_cell.angle_beta   90.00
_cell.angle_gamma   90.00
#
_symmetry.space_group_name_H-M   'P 1'
#
loop_
_entity.id
_entity.type
_entity.pdbx_description
1 polymer ?
#
loop_
_entity_poly.entity_id
_entity_poly.type
_entity_poly.pdbx_seq_one_letter_code
_entity_poly.pdbx_strand_id
1 'polypeptide(L)'
;MPSAGQVKAAAGTSPTSWYTANDDVQHIAYVGTDQAIHEAFFRFAPGGFRWEHNIPSTGQINAASRTSPTSWYTANDDVQHIAYVGTDQQIHEAFFRFAPGGFRWEHNIPSAGHVKVAAGTSPTSWVTPADNVQHIAYVGADQQIHEAFFRFTPGGFRWEHNIPSAGHVKVAAGTSPTSWYTANDDVQHIAYVGTDQQIHEAFFRFAPGGFRWEHNIPSAGQEKAAAGTSPTSWVTRSDNVQHIAYIGLDQQIHEAFFQFAPGGFRWEHNIPSAEHVKVAAGTSPTSWVTRSDNVQHIAYVGTDHQIQEAFFRLPGEDLSLDYFTFAGDISAANREKLIDRHKFALSRVSGCNNLSPEERRRLRQTYNRPIYHTTLNNPNANGSARVGGSQLNVNFGVLFPQGDEEISQTLIHEMMHCAGFTHPTRRDPPPGSSCAEPNPVVFDCPNDNGMYYGTPPLRAEFCIAGDQSDVISRLESKAGEESCVIDEDGVATIHTTI
;
A
#
# COMPACT_ATOMS: atom_id res chain seq x y z
N MET A 1 24.78 -3.63 19.49
CA MET A 1 23.89 -4.78 19.25
C MET A 1 22.64 -4.57 20.09
N PRO A 2 21.43 -4.77 19.54
CA PRO A 2 20.16 -4.52 20.23
C PRO A 2 20.00 -5.28 21.55
N SER A 3 20.60 -6.47 21.67
CA SER A 3 20.37 -7.42 22.78
C SER A 3 21.60 -7.70 23.65
N ALA A 4 22.71 -6.96 23.51
CA ALA A 4 23.91 -7.24 24.29
C ALA A 4 23.66 -7.02 25.80
N GLY A 5 23.67 -8.10 26.58
CA GLY A 5 23.43 -8.07 28.04
C GLY A 5 21.96 -8.15 28.46
N GLN A 6 21.03 -8.38 27.52
CA GLN A 6 19.58 -8.48 27.78
C GLN A 6 19.09 -9.94 27.79
N VAL A 7 17.82 -10.13 28.18
CA VAL A 7 17.12 -11.42 28.11
C VAL A 7 17.12 -11.93 26.67
N LYS A 8 17.42 -13.21 26.47
CA LYS A 8 17.45 -13.83 25.14
C LYS A 8 16.03 -13.95 24.60
N ALA A 9 15.86 -13.88 23.28
CA ALA A 9 14.57 -14.17 22.65
C ALA A 9 14.14 -15.63 22.92
N ALA A 10 12.85 -15.84 23.15
CA ALA A 10 12.26 -17.15 23.35
C ALA A 10 12.31 -17.98 22.05
N ALA A 11 12.65 -19.27 22.18
CA ALA A 11 12.67 -20.18 21.04
C ALA A 11 11.27 -20.32 20.38
N GLY A 12 11.25 -20.37 19.05
CA GLY A 12 10.01 -20.50 18.28
C GLY A 12 9.14 -19.24 18.27
N THR A 13 9.74 -18.08 18.50
CA THR A 13 9.09 -16.76 18.37
C THR A 13 9.89 -15.91 17.37
N SER A 14 9.23 -14.93 16.78
CA SER A 14 9.81 -13.94 15.87
C SER A 14 9.66 -12.55 16.49
N PRO A 15 10.65 -11.65 16.31
CA PRO A 15 10.49 -10.26 16.69
C PRO A 15 9.54 -9.52 15.73
N THR A 16 9.03 -8.39 16.18
CA THR A 16 8.35 -7.38 15.35
C THR A 16 9.12 -6.06 15.45
N SER A 17 8.91 -5.15 14.50
CA SER A 17 9.59 -3.86 14.47
C SER A 17 8.69 -2.75 13.94
N TRP A 18 8.94 -1.53 14.39
CA TRP A 18 8.30 -0.32 13.87
C TRP A 18 9.27 0.86 13.95
N TYR A 19 8.89 1.96 13.31
CA TYR A 19 9.64 3.19 13.28
C TYR A 19 8.72 4.34 13.65
N THR A 20 9.18 5.22 14.52
CA THR A 20 8.47 6.42 14.95
C THR A 20 9.10 7.64 14.28
N ALA A 21 8.34 8.26 13.37
CA ALA A 21 8.87 9.34 12.54
C ALA A 21 9.06 10.66 13.31
N ASN A 22 8.31 10.86 14.40
CA ASN A 22 8.32 12.10 15.17
C ASN A 22 9.61 12.28 15.99
N ASP A 23 10.25 11.19 16.39
CA ASP A 23 11.47 11.18 17.20
C ASP A 23 12.64 10.41 16.58
N ASP A 24 12.48 9.91 15.34
CA ASP A 24 13.49 9.18 14.56
C ASP A 24 14.07 7.98 15.32
N VAL A 25 13.17 7.15 15.87
CA VAL A 25 13.53 5.97 16.66
C VAL A 25 13.09 4.70 15.95
N GLN A 26 14.01 3.72 15.92
CA GLN A 26 13.73 2.38 15.46
C GLN A 26 13.49 1.47 16.65
N HIS A 27 12.46 0.63 16.56
CA HIS A 27 12.02 -0.22 17.65
C HIS A 27 11.96 -1.68 17.21
N ILE A 28 12.30 -2.58 18.13
CA ILE A 28 12.20 -4.02 17.98
C ILE A 28 11.58 -4.59 19.25
N ALA A 29 10.44 -5.25 19.12
CA ALA A 29 9.84 -6.00 20.22
C ALA A 29 10.00 -7.51 20.02
N TYR A 30 10.24 -8.24 21.11
CA TYR A 30 10.41 -9.69 21.11
C TYR A 30 9.91 -10.32 22.41
N VAL A 31 9.57 -11.61 22.36
CA VAL A 31 9.28 -12.40 23.56
C VAL A 31 10.60 -12.84 24.19
N GLY A 32 10.84 -12.53 25.45
CA GLY A 32 12.00 -12.98 26.21
C GLY A 32 11.89 -14.44 26.66
N THR A 33 13.01 -15.09 27.03
CA THR A 33 12.99 -16.44 27.65
C THR A 33 12.23 -16.51 28.98
N ASP A 34 11.97 -15.36 29.60
CA ASP A 34 11.09 -15.18 30.76
C ASP A 34 9.60 -15.00 30.39
N GLN A 35 9.28 -15.06 29.08
CA GLN A 35 7.96 -14.88 28.49
C GLN A 35 7.40 -13.45 28.61
N ALA A 36 8.21 -12.46 28.99
CA ALA A 36 7.80 -11.06 28.92
C ALA A 36 7.97 -10.51 27.49
N ILE A 37 7.28 -9.42 27.18
CA ILE A 37 7.55 -8.62 25.99
C ILE A 37 8.67 -7.64 26.31
N HIS A 38 9.75 -7.72 25.56
CA HIS A 38 10.90 -6.83 25.63
C HIS A 38 10.90 -5.92 24.41
N GLU A 39 11.31 -4.67 24.59
CA GLU A 39 11.55 -3.74 23.50
C GLU A 39 13.00 -3.27 23.56
N ALA A 40 13.70 -3.36 22.43
CA ALA A 40 14.95 -2.67 22.18
C ALA A 40 14.71 -1.54 21.19
N PHE A 41 15.16 -0.33 21.51
CA PHE A 41 14.96 0.84 20.65
C PHE A 41 16.25 1.64 20.47
N PHE A 42 16.44 2.20 19.29
CA PHE A 42 17.66 2.90 18.91
C PHE A 42 17.40 4.40 18.78
N ARG A 43 18.01 5.19 19.67
CA ARG A 43 17.79 6.64 19.75
C ARG A 43 19.09 7.39 19.99
N PHE A 44 19.05 8.68 19.73
CA PHE A 44 20.07 9.60 20.22
C PHE A 44 19.89 9.85 21.73
N ALA A 45 20.98 9.74 22.48
CA ALA A 45 21.05 10.04 23.90
C ALA A 45 22.36 10.81 24.19
N PRO A 46 22.52 11.43 25.38
CA PRO A 46 23.80 12.03 25.77
C PRO A 46 24.94 11.01 25.62
N GLY A 47 25.90 11.30 24.74
CA GLY A 47 27.00 10.38 24.39
C GLY A 47 26.88 9.68 23.03
N GLY A 48 25.80 9.92 22.27
CA GLY A 48 25.63 9.44 20.89
C GLY A 48 24.45 8.48 20.72
N PHE A 49 24.36 7.88 19.53
CA PHE A 49 23.34 6.89 19.24
C PHE A 49 23.63 5.57 19.94
N ARG A 50 22.61 4.99 20.57
CA ARG A 50 22.73 3.71 21.27
C ARG A 50 21.40 2.97 21.29
N TRP A 51 21.50 1.66 21.51
CA TRP A 51 20.35 0.82 21.85
C TRP A 51 20.01 0.98 23.32
N GLU A 52 18.73 1.21 23.60
CA GLU A 52 18.13 1.20 24.93
C GLU A 52 17.09 0.08 25.00
N HIS A 53 16.60 -0.21 26.20
CA HIS A 53 15.75 -1.36 26.46
C HIS A 53 14.73 -1.09 27.55
N ASN A 54 13.53 -1.62 27.35
CA ASN A 54 12.49 -1.67 28.37
C ASN A 54 11.66 -2.97 28.24
N ILE A 55 10.67 -3.14 29.12
CA ILE A 55 9.77 -4.29 29.15
C ILE A 55 8.34 -3.74 29.11
N PRO A 56 7.73 -3.57 27.91
CA PRO A 56 6.39 -2.99 27.77
C PRO A 56 5.29 -3.74 28.53
N SER A 57 5.47 -5.06 28.72
CA SER A 57 4.52 -5.90 29.45
C SER A 57 4.80 -5.99 30.96
N THR A 58 5.57 -5.06 31.54
CA THR A 58 5.91 -5.11 32.98
C THR A 58 4.64 -5.17 33.84
N GLY A 59 4.55 -6.18 34.71
CA GLY A 59 3.40 -6.38 35.59
C GLY A 59 2.15 -6.91 34.90
N GLN A 60 2.23 -7.29 33.62
CA GLN A 60 1.15 -7.90 32.86
C GLN A 60 1.32 -9.41 32.74
N ILE A 61 0.36 -10.09 32.12
CA ILE A 61 0.43 -11.52 31.89
C ILE A 61 1.59 -11.88 30.95
N ASN A 62 2.22 -13.02 31.20
CA ASN A 62 3.25 -13.55 30.31
C ASN A 62 2.67 -13.89 28.92
N ALA A 63 3.50 -13.76 27.90
CA ALA A 63 3.20 -14.21 26.56
C ALA A 63 3.09 -15.74 26.47
N ALA A 64 2.16 -16.22 25.66
CA ALA A 64 1.97 -17.62 25.38
C ALA A 64 3.18 -18.20 24.62
N SER A 65 3.53 -19.44 24.94
CA SER A 65 4.66 -20.14 24.31
C SER A 65 4.49 -20.24 22.79
N ARG A 66 5.57 -20.02 22.04
CA ARG A 66 5.62 -20.13 20.56
C ARG A 66 4.64 -19.19 19.85
N THR A 67 4.35 -18.03 20.45
CA THR A 67 3.62 -16.94 19.81
C THR A 67 4.52 -15.73 19.68
N SER A 68 4.39 -15.00 18.58
CA SER A 68 5.16 -13.80 18.28
C SER A 68 4.28 -12.56 18.48
N PRO A 69 4.83 -11.42 18.92
CA PRO A 69 4.11 -10.17 18.95
C PRO A 69 3.93 -9.61 17.53
N THR A 70 2.98 -8.68 17.39
CA THR A 70 2.87 -7.74 16.26
C THR A 70 2.92 -6.31 16.79
N SER A 71 3.30 -5.36 15.95
CA SER A 71 3.43 -3.95 16.35
C SER A 71 3.01 -2.99 15.26
N TRP A 72 2.53 -1.83 15.67
CA TRP A 72 2.23 -0.72 14.78
C TRP A 72 2.43 0.61 15.51
N TYR A 73 2.45 1.68 14.73
CA TYR A 73 2.54 3.05 15.23
C TYR A 73 1.44 3.88 14.57
N THR A 74 0.71 4.64 15.38
CA THR A 74 -0.32 5.55 14.92
C THR A 74 0.21 6.98 14.98
N ALA A 75 0.50 7.54 13.81
CA ALA A 75 1.16 8.85 13.71
C ALA A 75 0.24 10.02 14.14
N ASN A 76 -1.07 9.86 14.01
CA ASN A 76 -2.04 10.93 14.30
C ASN A 76 -2.16 11.25 15.80
N ASP A 77 -1.94 10.25 16.65
CA ASP A 77 -2.02 10.37 18.12
C ASP A 77 -0.69 10.04 18.83
N ASP A 78 0.37 9.77 18.06
CA ASP A 78 1.73 9.50 18.53
C ASP A 78 1.79 8.33 19.52
N VAL A 79 1.10 7.23 19.18
CA VAL A 79 1.01 6.03 20.03
C VAL A 79 1.73 4.84 19.39
N GLN A 80 2.55 4.17 20.20
CA GLN A 80 3.22 2.93 19.82
C GLN A 80 2.45 1.75 20.39
N HIS A 81 2.34 0.67 19.64
CA HIS A 81 1.52 -0.47 20.02
C HIS A 81 2.26 -1.78 19.84
N ILE A 82 2.11 -2.69 20.79
CA ILE A 82 2.59 -4.07 20.72
C ILE A 82 1.46 -4.98 21.19
N ALA A 83 0.96 -5.82 20.28
CA ALA A 83 -0.01 -6.85 20.62
C ALA A 83 0.65 -8.22 20.70
N TYR A 84 0.25 -9.03 21.67
CA TYR A 84 0.76 -10.37 21.92
C TYR A 84 -0.33 -11.30 22.46
N VAL A 85 -0.12 -12.61 22.37
CA VAL A 85 -1.02 -13.60 22.97
C VAL A 85 -0.60 -13.83 24.41
N GLY A 86 -1.49 -13.62 25.38
CA GLY A 86 -1.26 -13.93 26.78
C GLY A 86 -1.38 -15.43 27.07
N THR A 87 -0.79 -15.91 28.18
CA THR A 87 -0.93 -17.31 28.64
C THR A 87 -2.37 -17.74 28.96
N ASP A 88 -3.31 -16.79 29.06
CA ASP A 88 -4.75 -17.03 29.13
C ASP A 88 -5.43 -17.25 27.77
N GLN A 89 -4.63 -17.15 26.69
CA GLN A 89 -5.00 -17.23 25.28
C GLN A 89 -5.89 -16.06 24.83
N GLN A 90 -5.71 -14.87 25.38
CA GLN A 90 -6.30 -13.63 24.86
C GLN A 90 -5.25 -12.77 24.15
N ILE A 91 -5.70 -11.85 23.31
CA ILE A 91 -4.87 -10.78 22.76
C ILE A 91 -4.73 -9.71 23.82
N HIS A 92 -3.47 -9.38 24.12
CA HIS A 92 -3.03 -8.38 25.06
C HIS A 92 -2.33 -7.28 24.26
N GLU A 93 -2.60 -6.01 24.59
CA GLU A 93 -1.94 -4.87 23.95
C GLU A 93 -1.24 -4.02 25.00
N ALA A 94 0.06 -3.82 24.82
CA ALA A 94 0.81 -2.76 25.45
C ALA A 94 0.88 -1.57 24.50
N PHE A 95 0.50 -0.38 24.95
CA PHE A 95 0.54 0.83 24.13
C PHE A 95 1.21 1.99 24.88
N PHE A 96 2.11 2.71 24.20
CA PHE A 96 2.89 3.79 24.77
C PHE A 96 2.32 5.13 24.31
N ARG A 97 1.83 5.93 25.26
CA ARG A 97 1.17 7.21 25.00
C ARG A 97 1.51 8.24 26.06
N PHE A 98 1.24 9.50 25.76
CA PHE A 98 1.17 10.53 26.79
C PHE A 98 -0.09 10.34 27.65
N ALA A 99 0.10 10.36 28.97
CA ALA A 99 -0.96 10.31 29.98
C ALA A 99 -0.65 11.32 31.10
N PRO A 100 -1.60 11.63 32.00
CA PRO A 100 -1.31 12.45 33.18
C PRO A 100 -0.13 11.85 33.96
N GLY A 101 0.96 12.63 34.09
CA GLY A 101 2.21 12.18 34.71
C GLY A 101 3.34 11.82 33.73
N GLY A 102 3.11 11.91 32.42
CA GLY A 102 4.12 11.73 31.37
C GLY A 102 3.84 10.55 30.46
N PHE A 103 4.81 10.25 29.59
CA PHE A 103 4.74 9.08 28.72
C PHE A 103 4.93 7.78 29.50
N ARG A 104 4.08 6.79 29.22
CA ARG A 104 4.15 5.48 29.85
C ARG A 104 3.51 4.41 28.99
N TRP A 105 3.88 3.17 29.26
CA TRP A 105 3.16 2.00 28.77
C TRP A 105 1.86 1.81 29.55
N GLU A 106 0.77 1.65 28.83
CA GLU A 106 -0.54 1.26 29.33
C GLU A 106 -0.93 -0.09 28.70
N HIS A 107 -1.94 -0.76 29.29
CA HIS A 107 -2.28 -2.13 28.94
C HIS A 107 -3.79 -2.30 28.76
N ASN A 108 -4.21 -3.03 27.73
CA ASN A 108 -5.59 -3.47 27.55
C ASN A 108 -5.67 -4.88 26.93
N ILE A 109 -6.89 -5.39 26.74
CA ILE A 109 -7.16 -6.73 26.18
C ILE A 109 -8.14 -6.56 25.01
N PRO A 110 -7.66 -6.36 23.77
CA PRO A 110 -8.52 -6.13 22.60
C PRO A 110 -9.53 -7.25 22.32
N SER A 111 -9.20 -8.49 22.71
CA SER A 111 -10.08 -9.65 22.52
C SER A 111 -10.91 -10.00 23.76
N ALA A 112 -11.06 -9.10 24.73
CA ALA A 112 -11.78 -9.39 25.97
C ALA A 112 -13.23 -9.81 25.69
N GLY A 113 -13.64 -10.96 26.24
CA GLY A 113 -14.99 -11.50 26.04
C GLY A 113 -15.22 -12.18 24.69
N HIS A 114 -14.17 -12.35 23.88
CA HIS A 114 -14.24 -13.04 22.58
C HIS A 114 -13.52 -14.39 22.59
N VAL A 115 -13.57 -15.10 21.46
CA VAL A 115 -12.99 -16.43 21.31
C VAL A 115 -11.50 -16.38 21.61
N LYS A 116 -11.02 -17.34 22.42
CA LYS A 116 -9.60 -17.45 22.76
C LYS A 116 -8.75 -17.74 21.53
N VAL A 117 -7.52 -17.27 21.52
CA VAL A 117 -6.54 -17.51 20.47
C VAL A 117 -6.19 -19.00 20.40
N ALA A 118 -6.09 -19.55 19.19
CA ALA A 118 -5.62 -20.91 18.95
C ALA A 118 -4.19 -21.10 19.45
N ALA A 119 -3.88 -22.29 19.96
CA ALA A 119 -2.57 -22.58 20.52
C ALA A 119 -1.47 -22.49 19.43
N GLY A 120 -0.39 -21.77 19.72
CA GLY A 120 0.77 -21.66 18.84
C GLY A 120 0.58 -20.79 17.60
N THR A 121 -0.48 -19.98 17.53
CA THR A 121 -0.70 -19.00 16.46
C THR A 121 -0.43 -17.59 16.96
N SER A 122 0.11 -16.72 16.10
CA SER A 122 0.44 -15.33 16.40
C SER A 122 -0.55 -14.37 15.75
N PRO A 123 -0.81 -13.18 16.33
CA PRO A 123 -1.60 -12.14 15.69
C PRO A 123 -0.84 -11.44 14.55
N THR A 124 -1.58 -10.72 13.73
CA THR A 124 -1.07 -9.71 12.79
C THR A 124 -1.84 -8.40 12.97
N SER A 125 -1.29 -7.29 12.50
CA SER A 125 -1.89 -5.97 12.70
C SER A 125 -1.67 -5.05 11.50
N TRP A 126 -2.62 -4.15 11.29
CA TRP A 126 -2.52 -3.06 10.33
C TRP A 126 -3.28 -1.83 10.83
N VAL A 127 -3.05 -0.71 10.17
CA VAL A 127 -3.75 0.55 10.42
C VAL A 127 -4.36 0.99 9.10
N THR A 128 -5.59 1.49 9.15
CA THR A 128 -6.25 2.18 8.04
C THR A 128 -6.10 3.70 8.28
N PRO A 129 -5.20 4.39 7.56
CA PRO A 129 -4.90 5.79 7.87
C PRO A 129 -6.05 6.74 7.55
N ALA A 130 -6.91 6.39 6.58
CA ALA A 130 -8.00 7.24 6.10
C ALA A 130 -9.07 7.51 7.17
N ASP A 131 -9.35 6.52 8.02
CA ASP A 131 -10.35 6.58 9.10
C ASP A 131 -9.74 6.39 10.50
N ASN A 132 -8.41 6.27 10.58
CA ASN A 132 -7.64 6.13 11.81
C ASN A 132 -8.10 4.92 12.67
N VAL A 133 -8.38 3.80 12.01
CA VAL A 133 -8.75 2.55 12.69
C VAL A 133 -7.53 1.63 12.81
N GLN A 134 -7.42 1.01 13.97
CA GLN A 134 -6.35 0.07 14.29
C GLN A 134 -6.93 -1.34 14.29
N HIS A 135 -6.17 -2.31 13.78
CA HIS A 135 -6.69 -3.65 13.58
C HIS A 135 -5.71 -4.70 14.09
N ILE A 136 -6.26 -5.74 14.73
CA ILE A 136 -5.54 -6.93 15.14
C ILE A 136 -6.34 -8.15 14.70
N ALA A 137 -5.75 -8.96 13.81
CA ALA A 137 -6.33 -10.25 13.42
C ALA A 137 -5.62 -11.41 14.11
N TYR A 138 -6.38 -12.42 14.52
CA TYR A 138 -5.86 -13.63 15.16
C TYR A 138 -6.70 -14.86 14.80
N VAL A 139 -6.12 -16.04 14.98
CA VAL A 139 -6.85 -17.31 14.81
C VAL A 139 -7.56 -17.66 16.11
N GLY A 140 -8.88 -17.80 16.07
CA GLY A 140 -9.67 -18.29 17.20
C GLY A 140 -9.51 -19.79 17.43
N ALA A 141 -9.78 -20.27 18.64
CA ALA A 141 -9.79 -21.69 19.00
C ALA A 141 -10.84 -22.51 18.20
N ASP A 142 -11.79 -21.84 17.57
CA ASP A 142 -12.74 -22.39 16.60
C ASP A 142 -12.19 -22.54 15.16
N GLN A 143 -10.93 -22.11 14.97
CA GLN A 143 -10.17 -22.05 13.72
C GLN A 143 -10.74 -21.07 12.70
N GLN A 144 -11.33 -19.97 13.16
CA GLN A 144 -11.70 -18.84 12.30
C GLN A 144 -10.72 -17.69 12.49
N ILE A 145 -10.69 -16.77 11.53
CA ILE A 145 -10.02 -15.47 11.68
C ILE A 145 -10.98 -14.56 12.45
N HIS A 146 -10.46 -14.01 13.54
CA HIS A 146 -11.11 -13.02 14.38
C HIS A 146 -10.37 -11.69 14.21
N GLU A 147 -11.12 -10.60 14.17
CA GLU A 147 -10.56 -9.25 14.13
C GLU A 147 -11.05 -8.46 15.34
N ALA A 148 -10.11 -7.87 16.09
CA ALA A 148 -10.39 -6.77 16.98
C ALA A 148 -9.98 -5.47 16.28
N PHE A 149 -10.87 -4.47 16.25
CA PHE A 149 -10.59 -3.19 15.61
C PHE A 149 -10.96 -2.01 16.52
N PHE A 150 -10.08 -1.03 16.63
CA PHE A 150 -10.23 0.12 17.52
C PHE A 150 -10.65 1.35 16.72
N ARG A 151 -11.86 1.84 17.00
CA ARG A 151 -12.44 2.98 16.28
C ARG A 151 -13.29 3.84 17.18
N PHE A 152 -13.59 5.05 16.70
CA PHE A 152 -14.58 5.90 17.32
C PHE A 152 -15.99 5.37 17.05
N THR A 153 -16.81 5.33 18.10
CA THR A 153 -18.24 4.99 18.04
C THR A 153 -19.05 6.02 18.82
N PRO A 154 -20.39 6.07 18.66
CA PRO A 154 -21.25 6.83 19.55
C PRO A 154 -21.08 6.31 21.00
N GLY A 155 -20.26 7.00 21.80
CA GLY A 155 -19.82 6.56 23.13
C GLY A 155 -18.31 6.63 23.37
N GLY A 156 -17.52 6.93 22.33
CA GLY A 156 -16.07 7.09 22.40
C GLY A 156 -15.31 6.01 21.64
N PHE A 157 -13.99 6.04 21.78
CA PHE A 157 -13.11 5.03 21.22
C PHE A 157 -13.21 3.72 22.00
N ARG A 158 -13.35 2.60 21.29
CA ARG A 158 -13.38 1.26 21.87
C ARG A 158 -12.93 0.22 20.87
N TRP A 159 -12.53 -0.93 21.40
CA TRP A 159 -12.36 -2.15 20.62
C TRP A 159 -13.74 -2.71 20.27
N GLU A 160 -13.94 -2.99 18.98
CA GLU A 160 -15.04 -3.77 18.43
C GLU A 160 -14.49 -5.07 17.83
N HIS A 161 -15.38 -6.01 17.51
CA HIS A 161 -14.98 -7.35 17.10
C HIS A 161 -15.84 -7.90 15.96
N ASN A 162 -15.21 -8.60 15.01
CA ASN A 162 -15.89 -9.35 13.97
C ASN A 162 -15.10 -10.64 13.59
N ILE A 163 -15.63 -11.39 12.62
CA ILE A 163 -15.04 -12.65 12.13
C ILE A 163 -14.91 -12.57 10.60
N PRO A 164 -13.78 -12.08 10.05
CA PRO A 164 -13.59 -11.88 8.61
C PRO A 164 -13.75 -13.15 7.79
N SER A 165 -13.42 -14.33 8.36
CA SER A 165 -13.53 -15.61 7.67
C SER A 165 -14.89 -16.30 7.84
N ALA A 166 -15.89 -15.65 8.46
CA ALA A 166 -17.15 -16.31 8.82
C ALA A 166 -17.80 -17.02 7.61
N GLY A 167 -18.13 -18.30 7.77
CA GLY A 167 -18.72 -19.12 6.71
C GLY A 167 -17.74 -19.65 5.66
N HIS A 168 -16.44 -19.40 5.82
CA HIS A 168 -15.39 -19.85 4.90
C HIS A 168 -14.51 -20.95 5.54
N VAL A 169 -13.54 -21.43 4.76
CA VAL A 169 -12.65 -22.53 5.15
C VAL A 169 -11.93 -22.18 6.45
N LYS A 170 -11.92 -23.11 7.40
CA LYS A 170 -11.21 -22.95 8.69
C LYS A 170 -9.71 -22.84 8.47
N VAL A 171 -9.03 -22.12 9.36
CA VAL A 171 -7.57 -21.96 9.39
C VAL A 171 -6.90 -23.30 9.73
N ALA A 172 -5.81 -23.63 9.04
CA ALA A 172 -5.00 -24.80 9.33
C ALA A 172 -4.36 -24.72 10.72
N ALA A 173 -4.21 -25.87 11.39
CA ALA A 173 -3.65 -25.91 12.73
C ALA A 173 -2.19 -25.41 12.75
N GLY A 174 -1.88 -24.53 13.70
CA GLY A 174 -0.53 -24.01 13.92
C GLY A 174 -0.03 -22.99 12.89
N THR A 175 -0.91 -22.49 12.02
CA THR A 175 -0.57 -21.41 11.07
C THR A 175 -1.14 -20.08 11.55
N SER A 176 -0.39 -18.99 11.37
CA SER A 176 -0.79 -17.63 11.71
C SER A 176 -1.21 -16.86 10.46
N PRO A 177 -2.11 -15.86 10.56
CA PRO A 177 -2.46 -15.01 9.43
C PRO A 177 -1.37 -13.97 9.14
N THR A 178 -1.47 -13.36 7.97
CA THR A 178 -0.78 -12.11 7.62
C THR A 178 -1.80 -11.09 7.13
N SER A 179 -1.46 -9.81 7.16
CA SER A 179 -2.38 -8.73 6.78
C SER A 179 -1.65 -7.59 6.11
N TRP A 180 -2.38 -6.87 5.25
CA TRP A 180 -1.93 -5.64 4.64
C TRP A 180 -3.11 -4.73 4.35
N TYR A 181 -2.79 -3.47 4.03
CA TYR A 181 -3.76 -2.46 3.63
C TYR A 181 -3.29 -1.82 2.33
N THR A 182 -4.19 -1.68 1.37
CA THR A 182 -3.94 -1.01 0.09
C THR A 182 -4.58 0.37 0.10
N ALA A 183 -3.73 1.41 0.20
CA ALA A 183 -4.20 2.78 0.36
C ALA A 183 -4.87 3.39 -0.88
N ASN A 184 -4.59 2.85 -2.07
CA ASN A 184 -5.09 3.42 -3.33
C ASN A 184 -6.56 3.07 -3.59
N ASP A 185 -7.04 1.96 -3.05
CA ASP A 185 -8.41 1.46 -3.21
C ASP A 185 -9.13 1.26 -1.87
N ASP A 186 -8.48 1.63 -0.75
CA ASP A 186 -9.02 1.57 0.62
C ASP A 186 -9.54 0.17 0.97
N VAL A 187 -8.69 -0.84 0.71
CA VAL A 187 -9.01 -2.24 0.97
C VAL A 187 -8.11 -2.81 2.06
N GLN A 188 -8.74 -3.53 2.99
CA GLN A 188 -8.07 -4.25 4.07
C GLN A 188 -8.00 -5.71 3.70
N HIS A 189 -6.91 -6.39 4.04
CA HIS A 189 -6.67 -7.76 3.62
C HIS A 189 -6.13 -8.61 4.77
N ILE A 190 -6.62 -9.84 4.86
CA ILE A 190 -6.10 -10.87 5.76
C ILE A 190 -5.97 -12.17 4.97
N ALA A 191 -4.75 -12.69 4.88
CA ALA A 191 -4.48 -13.98 4.27
C ALA A 191 -4.13 -15.04 5.32
N TYR A 192 -4.59 -16.27 5.11
CA TYR A 192 -4.37 -17.41 5.99
C TYR A 192 -4.32 -18.73 5.22
N VAL A 193 -3.72 -19.76 5.83
CA VAL A 193 -3.74 -21.13 5.28
C VAL A 193 -5.05 -21.80 5.70
N GLY A 194 -5.83 -22.29 4.74
CA GLY A 194 -7.03 -23.07 5.00
C GLY A 194 -6.72 -24.53 5.38
N THR A 195 -7.68 -25.21 6.00
CA THR A 195 -7.59 -26.66 6.32
C THR A 195 -7.48 -27.55 5.08
N ASP A 196 -7.78 -27.01 3.89
CA ASP A 196 -7.53 -27.60 2.58
C ASP A 196 -6.10 -27.38 2.05
N GLN A 197 -5.26 -26.69 2.83
CA GLN A 197 -3.89 -26.27 2.53
C GLN A 197 -3.79 -25.29 1.35
N GLN A 198 -4.83 -24.50 1.10
CA GLN A 198 -4.77 -23.38 0.17
C GLN A 198 -4.58 -22.06 0.93
N ILE A 199 -4.12 -21.02 0.23
CA ILE A 199 -4.12 -19.66 0.74
C ILE A 199 -5.50 -19.07 0.49
N HIS A 200 -6.09 -18.58 1.57
CA HIS A 200 -7.38 -17.94 1.62
C HIS A 200 -7.19 -16.48 1.96
N GLU A 201 -7.93 -15.60 1.30
CA GLU A 201 -7.92 -14.15 1.58
C GLU A 201 -9.33 -13.68 1.93
N ALA A 202 -9.45 -13.05 3.09
CA ALA A 202 -10.59 -12.19 3.41
C ALA A 202 -10.18 -10.74 3.13
N PHE A 203 -10.99 -10.00 2.38
CA PHE A 203 -10.73 -8.61 2.05
C PHE A 203 -11.96 -7.73 2.31
N PHE A 204 -11.76 -6.58 2.95
CA PHE A 204 -12.82 -5.64 3.30
C PHE A 204 -12.80 -4.46 2.35
N ARG A 205 -13.90 -4.30 1.60
CA ARG A 205 -14.04 -3.24 0.59
C ARG A 205 -15.48 -2.73 0.53
N PHE A 206 -15.64 -1.59 -0.12
CA PHE A 206 -16.96 -1.17 -0.57
C PHE A 206 -17.46 -2.06 -1.72
N ALA A 207 -18.70 -2.52 -1.62
CA ALA A 207 -19.40 -3.28 -2.65
C ALA A 207 -20.87 -2.84 -2.71
N PRO A 208 -21.65 -3.23 -3.74
CA PRO A 208 -23.09 -2.98 -3.74
C PRO A 208 -23.74 -3.50 -2.46
N GLY A 209 -24.34 -2.59 -1.69
CA GLY A 209 -24.92 -2.87 -0.37
C GLY A 209 -24.08 -2.40 0.83
N GLY A 210 -22.90 -1.81 0.60
CA GLY A 210 -22.05 -1.21 1.63
C GLY A 210 -20.72 -1.94 1.81
N PHE A 211 -19.98 -1.54 2.84
CA PHE A 211 -18.72 -2.19 3.21
C PHE A 211 -18.96 -3.58 3.80
N ARG A 212 -18.20 -4.56 3.35
CA ARG A 212 -18.26 -5.94 3.83
C ARG A 212 -16.96 -6.68 3.59
N TRP A 213 -16.77 -7.75 4.34
CA TRP A 213 -15.78 -8.77 4.07
C TRP A 213 -16.24 -9.63 2.88
N GLU A 214 -15.36 -9.76 1.90
CA GLU A 214 -15.47 -10.71 0.79
C GLU A 214 -14.28 -11.69 0.85
N HIS A 215 -14.35 -12.78 0.09
CA HIS A 215 -13.43 -13.89 0.22
C HIS A 215 -12.99 -14.44 -1.13
N ASN A 216 -11.71 -14.77 -1.28
CA ASN A 216 -11.18 -15.49 -2.43
C ASN A 216 -10.06 -16.48 -2.04
N ILE A 217 -9.46 -17.15 -3.04
CA ILE A 217 -8.39 -18.14 -2.86
C ILE A 217 -7.23 -17.76 -3.78
N PRO A 218 -6.26 -16.94 -3.32
CA PRO A 218 -5.14 -16.48 -4.15
C PRO A 218 -4.29 -17.61 -4.75
N SER A 219 -4.19 -18.74 -4.04
CA SER A 219 -3.43 -19.91 -4.50
C SER A 219 -4.25 -20.90 -5.33
N ALA A 220 -5.47 -20.56 -5.78
CA ALA A 220 -6.35 -21.52 -6.43
C ALA A 220 -5.67 -22.23 -7.62
N GLY A 221 -5.66 -23.56 -7.59
CA GLY A 221 -5.03 -24.39 -8.62
C GLY A 221 -3.50 -24.44 -8.55
N GLN A 222 -2.89 -23.85 -7.53
CA GLN A 222 -1.45 -23.87 -7.28
C GLN A 222 -1.07 -24.93 -6.24
N GLU A 223 0.23 -25.05 -5.97
CA GLU A 223 0.77 -25.98 -4.98
C GLU A 223 0.16 -25.74 -3.60
N LYS A 224 -0.03 -26.82 -2.84
CA LYS A 224 -0.60 -26.72 -1.49
C LYS A 224 0.44 -26.19 -0.51
N ALA A 225 -0.02 -25.43 0.48
CA ALA A 225 0.83 -24.93 1.55
C ALA A 225 1.33 -26.07 2.45
N ALA A 226 2.60 -26.01 2.83
CA ALA A 226 3.21 -26.92 3.77
C ALA A 226 2.61 -26.80 5.18
N ALA A 227 2.37 -27.95 5.82
CA ALA A 227 1.74 -27.99 7.13
C ALA A 227 2.53 -27.21 8.20
N GLY A 228 1.82 -26.41 9.00
CA GLY A 228 2.40 -25.62 10.09
C GLY A 228 3.25 -24.44 9.64
N THR A 229 3.19 -24.06 8.37
CA THR A 229 3.86 -22.85 7.85
C THR A 229 2.85 -21.72 7.65
N SER A 230 3.24 -20.50 7.99
CA SER A 230 2.38 -19.31 7.87
C SER A 230 2.77 -18.50 6.63
N PRO A 231 1.82 -17.84 5.95
CA PRO A 231 2.13 -16.94 4.85
C PRO A 231 2.76 -15.63 5.35
N THR A 232 3.35 -14.89 4.42
CA THR A 232 3.75 -13.48 4.61
C THR A 232 3.21 -12.65 3.44
N SER A 233 3.08 -11.35 3.63
CA SER A 233 2.53 -10.45 2.62
C SER A 233 3.25 -9.12 2.56
N TRP A 234 3.23 -8.51 1.39
CA TRP A 234 3.71 -7.15 1.17
C TRP A 234 2.95 -6.49 0.01
N VAL A 235 3.13 -5.18 -0.11
CA VAL A 235 2.56 -4.37 -1.19
C VAL A 235 3.68 -3.57 -1.83
N THR A 236 3.78 -3.62 -3.16
CA THR A 236 4.65 -2.74 -3.93
C THR A 236 3.87 -1.46 -4.29
N ARG A 237 4.33 -0.32 -3.77
CA ARG A 237 3.53 0.92 -3.82
C ARG A 237 3.47 1.57 -5.20
N SER A 238 4.51 1.43 -6.02
CA SER A 238 4.58 2.11 -7.32
C SER A 238 3.62 1.55 -8.37
N ASP A 239 3.22 0.29 -8.22
CA ASP A 239 2.38 -0.45 -9.16
C ASP A 239 1.14 -1.06 -8.49
N ASN A 240 1.00 -0.88 -7.17
CA ASN A 240 -0.15 -1.33 -6.37
C ASN A 240 -0.40 -2.83 -6.49
N VAL A 241 0.68 -3.62 -6.62
CA VAL A 241 0.61 -5.08 -6.65
C VAL A 241 0.64 -5.58 -5.20
N GLN A 242 -0.23 -6.54 -4.94
CA GLN A 242 -0.38 -7.19 -3.64
C GLN A 242 0.26 -8.55 -3.73
N HIS A 243 0.96 -8.98 -2.69
CA HIS A 243 1.74 -10.20 -2.71
C HIS A 243 1.49 -11.02 -1.47
N ILE A 244 1.37 -12.33 -1.66
CA ILE A 244 1.29 -13.33 -0.59
C ILE A 244 2.27 -14.44 -0.92
N ALA A 245 3.28 -14.61 -0.08
CA ALA A 245 4.19 -15.74 -0.18
C ALA A 245 3.87 -16.82 0.85
N TYR A 246 4.01 -18.07 0.44
CA TYR A 246 3.81 -19.25 1.28
C TYR A 246 4.76 -20.37 0.87
N ILE A 247 4.95 -21.35 1.75
CA ILE A 247 5.81 -22.50 1.46
C ILE A 247 4.95 -23.61 0.88
N GLY A 248 5.31 -24.13 -0.30
CA GLY A 248 4.65 -25.27 -0.95
C GLY A 248 5.04 -26.61 -0.32
N LEU A 249 4.27 -27.67 -0.60
CA LEU A 249 4.63 -29.05 -0.20
C LEU A 249 5.96 -29.53 -0.81
N ASP A 250 6.39 -28.90 -1.90
CA ASP A 250 7.69 -29.10 -2.55
C ASP A 250 8.87 -28.44 -1.80
N GLN A 251 8.56 -27.73 -0.71
CA GLN A 251 9.47 -26.92 0.11
C GLN A 251 10.08 -25.74 -0.64
N GLN A 252 9.39 -25.19 -1.64
CA GLN A 252 9.73 -23.93 -2.29
C GLN A 252 8.82 -22.82 -1.77
N ILE A 253 9.30 -21.58 -1.88
CA ILE A 253 8.49 -20.37 -1.74
C ILE A 253 7.68 -20.18 -3.03
N HIS A 254 6.36 -20.21 -2.86
CA HIS A 254 5.34 -19.85 -3.82
C HIS A 254 4.87 -18.44 -3.52
N GLU A 255 4.63 -17.65 -4.55
CA GLU A 255 4.06 -16.32 -4.42
C GLU A 255 2.81 -16.22 -5.29
N ALA A 256 1.72 -15.78 -4.66
CA ALA A 256 0.52 -15.30 -5.34
C ALA A 256 0.58 -13.77 -5.34
N PHE A 257 0.43 -13.15 -6.52
CA PHE A 257 0.48 -11.70 -6.66
C PHE A 257 -0.71 -11.18 -7.47
N PHE A 258 -1.33 -10.11 -7.01
CA PHE A 258 -2.53 -9.54 -7.59
C PHE A 258 -2.19 -8.37 -8.50
N GLN A 259 -2.32 -8.57 -9.81
CA GLN A 259 -1.98 -7.57 -10.80
C GLN A 259 -3.03 -7.46 -11.90
N PHE A 260 -2.94 -6.39 -12.69
CA PHE A 260 -3.71 -6.29 -13.94
C PHE A 260 -3.08 -7.19 -15.01
N ALA A 261 -3.88 -8.07 -15.59
CA ALA A 261 -3.49 -8.90 -16.73
C ALA A 261 -4.53 -8.77 -17.87
N PRO A 262 -4.24 -9.25 -19.10
CA PRO A 262 -5.25 -9.29 -20.15
C PRO A 262 -6.51 -10.04 -19.67
N GLY A 263 -7.63 -9.32 -19.60
CA GLY A 263 -8.90 -9.84 -19.06
C GLY A 263 -9.30 -9.28 -17.69
N GLY A 264 -8.46 -8.45 -17.05
CA GLY A 264 -8.77 -7.77 -15.80
C GLY A 264 -7.78 -8.07 -14.69
N PHE A 265 -8.08 -7.57 -13.48
CA PHE A 265 -7.30 -7.90 -12.29
C PHE A 265 -7.50 -9.35 -11.89
N ARG A 266 -6.40 -10.03 -11.60
CA ARG A 266 -6.42 -11.42 -11.13
C ARG A 266 -5.18 -11.75 -10.32
N TRP A 267 -5.32 -12.81 -9.52
CA TRP A 267 -4.18 -13.47 -8.91
C TRP A 267 -3.38 -14.23 -9.97
N GLU A 268 -2.09 -13.96 -9.99
CA GLU A 268 -1.07 -14.66 -10.76
C GLU A 268 -0.12 -15.37 -9.79
N HIS A 269 0.69 -16.29 -10.31
CA HIS A 269 1.52 -17.13 -9.46
C HIS A 269 2.91 -17.38 -10.06
N ASN A 270 3.93 -17.39 -9.20
CA ASN A 270 5.31 -17.72 -9.53
C ASN A 270 5.98 -18.46 -8.35
N ILE A 271 7.26 -18.84 -8.54
CA ILE A 271 8.07 -19.53 -7.54
C ILE A 271 9.42 -18.80 -7.43
N PRO A 272 9.54 -17.73 -6.62
CA PRO A 272 10.76 -16.92 -6.55
C PRO A 272 12.00 -17.71 -6.11
N SER A 273 11.78 -18.80 -5.36
CA SER A 273 12.82 -19.67 -4.85
C SER A 273 13.17 -20.87 -5.75
N ALA A 274 12.68 -20.92 -7.00
CA ALA A 274 12.79 -22.11 -7.84
C ALA A 274 14.23 -22.64 -8.00
N GLU A 275 15.21 -21.74 -8.03
CA GLU A 275 16.65 -22.05 -8.15
C GLU A 275 17.41 -21.95 -6.81
N HIS A 276 16.73 -21.69 -5.71
CA HIS A 276 17.32 -21.47 -4.39
C HIS A 276 17.27 -22.73 -3.51
N VAL A 277 17.95 -22.67 -2.36
CA VAL A 277 17.90 -23.75 -1.35
C VAL A 277 16.46 -23.92 -0.88
N LYS A 278 16.00 -25.19 -0.79
CA LYS A 278 14.66 -25.51 -0.29
C LYS A 278 14.48 -25.03 1.16
N VAL A 279 13.24 -24.74 1.51
CA VAL A 279 12.86 -24.27 2.85
C VAL A 279 12.90 -25.40 3.86
N ALA A 280 13.46 -25.15 5.05
CA ALA A 280 13.44 -26.09 6.16
C ALA A 280 12.02 -26.31 6.67
N ALA A 281 11.66 -27.58 6.90
CA ALA A 281 10.35 -27.97 7.40
C ALA A 281 9.98 -27.27 8.72
N GLY A 282 8.73 -26.78 8.79
CA GLY A 282 8.18 -26.13 9.99
C GLY A 282 8.69 -24.71 10.24
N THR A 283 9.39 -24.10 9.29
CA THR A 283 9.75 -22.67 9.32
C THR A 283 8.79 -21.88 8.43
N SER A 284 8.67 -20.56 8.65
CA SER A 284 7.82 -19.67 7.85
C SER A 284 8.66 -18.54 7.26
N PRO A 285 8.33 -18.02 6.06
CA PRO A 285 9.04 -16.91 5.46
C PRO A 285 8.66 -15.57 6.10
N THR A 286 9.46 -14.55 5.83
CA THR A 286 9.12 -13.14 6.05
C THR A 286 9.48 -12.33 4.81
N SER A 287 8.84 -11.18 4.62
CA SER A 287 9.04 -10.34 3.44
C SER A 287 9.18 -8.87 3.75
N TRP A 288 9.85 -8.14 2.86
CA TRP A 288 9.88 -6.68 2.85
C TRP A 288 10.12 -6.14 1.44
N VAL A 289 9.93 -4.84 1.27
CA VAL A 289 10.21 -4.12 0.02
C VAL A 289 11.14 -2.97 0.30
N THR A 290 12.21 -2.82 -0.48
CA THR A 290 13.05 -1.63 -0.45
C THR A 290 12.45 -0.55 -1.33
N ARG A 291 12.06 0.58 -0.70
CA ARG A 291 11.28 1.65 -1.37
C ARG A 291 12.02 2.36 -2.50
N SER A 292 13.35 2.47 -2.41
CA SER A 292 14.16 3.24 -3.37
C SER A 292 14.27 2.56 -4.75
N ASP A 293 14.19 1.24 -4.79
CA ASP A 293 14.48 0.42 -5.97
C ASP A 293 13.47 -0.70 -6.21
N ASN A 294 12.37 -0.73 -5.44
CA ASN A 294 11.27 -1.68 -5.55
C ASN A 294 11.68 -3.15 -5.44
N VAL A 295 12.84 -3.45 -4.87
CA VAL A 295 13.26 -4.83 -4.72
C VAL A 295 12.37 -5.48 -3.67
N GLN A 296 11.82 -6.63 -4.05
CA GLN A 296 11.02 -7.46 -3.19
C GLN A 296 11.93 -8.51 -2.61
N HIS A 297 11.80 -8.72 -1.30
CA HIS A 297 12.66 -9.62 -0.56
C HIS A 297 11.82 -10.61 0.21
N ILE A 298 12.22 -11.88 0.15
CA ILE A 298 11.68 -12.94 0.99
C ILE A 298 12.85 -13.64 1.68
N ALA A 299 12.89 -13.57 3.00
CA ALA A 299 13.84 -14.34 3.80
C ALA A 299 13.19 -15.59 4.40
N TYR A 300 13.95 -16.66 4.46
CA TYR A 300 13.51 -17.95 4.99
C TYR A 300 14.69 -18.77 5.52
N VAL A 301 14.41 -19.85 6.27
CA VAL A 301 15.43 -20.79 6.73
C VAL A 301 15.57 -21.91 5.70
N GLY A 302 16.75 -22.10 5.12
CA GLY A 302 17.03 -23.18 4.18
C GLY A 302 17.18 -24.53 4.86
N THR A 303 17.10 -25.63 4.10
CA THR A 303 17.39 -27.01 4.58
C THR A 303 18.83 -27.18 5.08
N ASP A 304 19.71 -26.22 4.80
CA ASP A 304 21.06 -26.11 5.35
C ASP A 304 21.11 -25.38 6.71
N HIS A 305 19.94 -25.03 7.24
CA HIS A 305 19.74 -24.28 8.49
C HIS A 305 20.36 -22.88 8.48
N GLN A 306 20.61 -22.31 7.30
CA GLN A 306 21.04 -20.92 7.14
C GLN A 306 19.85 -20.03 6.74
N ILE A 307 19.97 -18.73 7.02
CA ILE A 307 19.03 -17.75 6.47
C ILE A 307 19.35 -17.57 4.99
N GLN A 308 18.34 -17.78 4.17
CA GLN A 308 18.34 -17.56 2.73
C GLN A 308 17.50 -16.32 2.44
N GLU A 309 17.84 -15.62 1.37
CA GLU A 309 17.10 -14.46 0.88
C GLU A 309 16.90 -14.64 -0.63
N ALA A 310 15.64 -14.74 -1.05
CA ALA A 310 15.27 -14.60 -2.44
C ALA A 310 14.87 -13.13 -2.65
N PHE A 311 15.55 -12.45 -3.57
CA PHE A 311 15.18 -11.10 -3.98
C PHE A 311 14.86 -11.09 -5.47
N PHE A 312 13.83 -10.34 -5.84
CA PHE A 312 13.40 -10.24 -7.22
C PHE A 312 12.81 -8.88 -7.50
N ARG A 313 12.82 -8.53 -8.78
CA ARG A 313 12.08 -7.43 -9.37
C ARG A 313 11.10 -8.07 -10.35
N LEU A 314 9.84 -7.67 -10.35
CA LEU A 314 8.86 -8.29 -11.24
C LEU A 314 9.30 -8.11 -12.70
N PRO A 315 9.13 -9.12 -13.57
CA PRO A 315 9.38 -8.99 -15.02
C PRO A 315 8.43 -7.93 -15.60
N GLY A 316 8.94 -6.71 -15.78
CA GLY A 316 8.16 -5.51 -16.10
C GLY A 316 8.62 -4.27 -15.35
N GLU A 317 9.42 -4.45 -14.29
CA GLU A 317 9.96 -3.39 -13.43
C GLU A 317 11.29 -2.79 -13.89
N ASP A 318 11.76 -3.14 -15.09
CA ASP A 318 12.88 -2.42 -15.73
C ASP A 318 12.39 -1.10 -16.37
N LEU A 319 11.58 -0.36 -15.62
CA LEU A 319 11.24 1.03 -15.88
C LEU A 319 12.06 1.89 -14.95
N SER A 320 13.37 1.73 -15.07
CA SER A 320 14.32 2.74 -14.67
C SER A 320 13.93 4.04 -15.39
N LEU A 321 13.34 4.97 -14.65
CA LEU A 321 13.23 6.37 -15.07
C LEU A 321 14.55 7.09 -14.79
N ASP A 322 15.70 6.39 -14.77
CA ASP A 322 17.01 6.98 -14.48
C ASP A 322 17.41 8.02 -15.54
N TYR A 323 16.75 7.99 -16.70
CA TYR A 323 16.91 8.98 -17.76
C TYR A 323 16.13 10.28 -17.50
N PHE A 324 15.23 10.30 -16.51
CA PHE A 324 14.43 11.47 -16.19
C PHE A 324 15.27 12.44 -15.36
N THR A 325 15.27 13.69 -15.79
CA THR A 325 16.00 14.78 -15.12
C THR A 325 15.03 15.88 -14.77
N PHE A 326 15.36 16.68 -13.74
CA PHE A 326 14.46 17.67 -13.17
C PHE A 326 15.20 19.00 -12.99
N ALA A 327 14.52 20.09 -13.32
CA ALA A 327 15.00 21.43 -13.07
C ALA A 327 15.27 21.67 -11.58
N GLY A 328 16.27 22.51 -11.29
CA GLY A 328 16.78 22.72 -9.94
C GLY A 328 15.76 23.30 -8.95
N ASP A 329 14.73 23.97 -9.46
CA ASP A 329 13.64 24.57 -8.72
C ASP A 329 12.54 23.56 -8.30
N ILE A 330 12.53 22.35 -8.86
CA ILE A 330 11.57 21.31 -8.47
C ILE A 330 12.03 20.66 -7.15
N SER A 331 11.19 20.73 -6.11
CA SER A 331 11.45 20.15 -4.79
C SER A 331 11.60 18.61 -4.82
N ALA A 332 12.32 18.04 -3.87
CA ALA A 332 12.50 16.58 -3.78
C ALA A 332 11.16 15.83 -3.69
N ALA A 333 10.22 16.31 -2.88
CA ALA A 333 8.89 15.74 -2.76
C ALA A 333 8.11 15.77 -4.09
N ASN A 334 8.20 16.87 -4.84
CA ASN A 334 7.55 16.96 -6.16
C ASN A 334 8.23 16.04 -7.19
N ARG A 335 9.55 15.87 -7.13
CA ARG A 335 10.28 14.90 -7.98
C ARG A 335 9.84 13.48 -7.71
N GLU A 336 9.79 13.09 -6.44
CA GLU A 336 9.34 11.76 -6.02
C GLU A 336 7.90 11.52 -6.48
N LYS A 337 7.02 12.51 -6.29
CA LYS A 337 5.64 12.44 -6.76
C LYS A 337 5.54 12.28 -8.27
N LEU A 338 6.30 13.06 -9.05
CA LEU A 338 6.32 12.93 -10.51
C LEU A 338 6.80 11.54 -10.96
N ILE A 339 7.88 11.04 -10.38
CA ILE A 339 8.43 9.71 -10.70
C ILE A 339 7.38 8.63 -10.40
N ASP A 340 6.78 8.69 -9.21
CA ASP A 340 5.74 7.79 -8.75
C ASP A 340 4.52 7.80 -9.70
N ARG A 341 4.03 8.99 -10.09
CA ARG A 341 2.90 9.11 -11.01
C ARG A 341 3.26 8.70 -12.45
N HIS A 342 4.49 8.90 -12.91
CA HIS A 342 4.96 8.36 -14.19
C HIS A 342 5.05 6.83 -14.19
N LYS A 343 5.55 6.23 -13.11
CA LYS A 343 5.57 4.76 -12.93
C LYS A 343 4.15 4.19 -12.95
N PHE A 344 3.23 4.83 -12.23
CA PHE A 344 1.81 4.46 -12.25
C PHE A 344 1.22 4.57 -13.66
N ALA A 345 1.42 5.68 -14.36
CA ALA A 345 0.92 5.84 -15.72
C ALA A 345 1.46 4.75 -16.67
N LEU A 346 2.75 4.44 -16.57
CA LEU A 346 3.39 3.46 -17.43
C LEU A 346 2.97 2.02 -17.11
N SER A 347 2.73 1.68 -15.85
CA SER A 347 2.21 0.37 -15.45
C SER A 347 0.83 0.13 -16.07
N ARG A 348 0.00 1.18 -16.15
CA ARG A 348 -1.33 1.14 -16.79
C ARG A 348 -1.31 0.99 -18.31
N VAL A 349 -0.28 1.50 -18.99
CA VAL A 349 -0.14 1.42 -20.47
C VAL A 349 -0.11 -0.03 -20.96
N SER A 350 0.48 -0.94 -20.19
CA SER A 350 0.63 -2.35 -20.58
C SER A 350 -0.70 -3.05 -20.84
N GLY A 351 -1.72 -2.70 -20.06
CA GLY A 351 -3.04 -3.31 -20.08
C GLY A 351 -4.13 -2.50 -20.80
N CYS A 352 -3.81 -1.28 -21.24
CA CYS A 352 -4.80 -0.35 -21.74
C CYS A 352 -5.20 -0.64 -23.19
N ASN A 353 -6.49 -0.93 -23.43
CA ASN A 353 -7.02 -1.19 -24.78
C ASN A 353 -7.45 0.06 -25.55
N ASN A 354 -7.41 1.23 -24.91
CA ASN A 354 -7.69 2.52 -25.58
C ASN A 354 -6.53 2.98 -26.47
N LEU A 355 -5.36 2.36 -26.33
CA LEU A 355 -4.19 2.56 -27.20
C LEU A 355 -3.92 1.32 -28.04
N SER A 356 -3.63 1.53 -29.32
CA SER A 356 -3.18 0.48 -30.24
C SER A 356 -1.81 -0.08 -29.81
N PRO A 357 -1.44 -1.29 -30.28
CA PRO A 357 -0.11 -1.86 -30.02
C PRO A 357 1.05 -0.92 -30.39
N GLU A 358 0.90 -0.17 -31.50
CA GLU A 358 1.91 0.78 -31.97
C GLU A 358 2.04 1.99 -31.03
N GLU A 359 0.90 2.58 -30.64
CA GLU A 359 0.85 3.72 -29.71
C GLU A 359 1.49 3.34 -28.36
N ARG A 360 1.14 2.17 -27.82
CA ARG A 360 1.74 1.65 -26.59
C ARG A 360 3.25 1.44 -26.73
N ARG A 361 3.72 0.93 -27.88
CA ARG A 361 5.15 0.73 -28.14
C ARG A 361 5.91 2.06 -28.17
N ARG A 362 5.41 3.05 -28.90
CA ARG A 362 6.02 4.39 -28.99
C ARG A 362 6.03 5.12 -27.65
N LEU A 363 4.95 5.00 -26.87
CA LEU A 363 4.89 5.56 -25.53
C LEU A 363 5.96 4.94 -24.63
N ARG A 364 6.07 3.60 -24.57
CA ARG A 364 7.13 2.91 -23.81
C ARG A 364 8.54 3.32 -24.23
N GLN A 365 8.79 3.41 -25.53
CA GLN A 365 10.08 3.90 -26.04
C GLN A 365 10.39 5.33 -25.59
N THR A 366 9.36 6.15 -25.39
CA THR A 366 9.48 7.53 -24.91
C THR A 366 9.79 7.59 -23.42
N TYR A 367 9.25 6.67 -22.63
CA TYR A 367 9.67 6.51 -21.23
C TYR A 367 11.09 5.97 -21.09
N ASN A 368 11.59 5.21 -22.08
CA ASN A 368 12.93 4.65 -22.08
C ASN A 368 13.99 5.56 -22.76
N ARG A 369 13.84 6.89 -22.61
CA ARG A 369 14.83 7.87 -23.09
C ARG A 369 14.83 9.11 -22.19
N PRO A 370 15.83 10.00 -22.32
CA PRO A 370 15.89 11.19 -21.49
C PRO A 370 14.68 12.11 -21.67
N ILE A 371 14.02 12.45 -20.56
CA ILE A 371 12.96 13.45 -20.46
C ILE A 371 13.32 14.42 -19.34
N TYR A 372 13.40 15.71 -19.69
CA TYR A 372 13.69 16.78 -18.75
C TYR A 372 12.40 17.43 -18.26
N HIS A 373 12.22 17.49 -16.94
CA HIS A 373 11.05 18.06 -16.29
C HIS A 373 11.35 19.47 -15.81
N THR A 374 10.46 20.40 -16.14
CA THR A 374 10.58 21.83 -15.82
C THR A 374 9.28 22.36 -15.24
N THR A 375 9.34 23.50 -14.57
CA THR A 375 8.17 24.19 -14.04
C THR A 375 7.44 24.98 -15.14
N LEU A 376 6.11 24.89 -15.17
CA LEU A 376 5.22 25.69 -16.01
C LEU A 376 4.46 26.71 -15.16
N ASN A 377 4.52 27.99 -15.54
CA ASN A 377 3.82 29.09 -14.86
C ASN A 377 2.71 29.65 -15.77
N ASN A 378 1.78 28.80 -16.21
CA ASN A 378 0.62 29.21 -17.00
C ASN A 378 -0.66 28.80 -16.25
N PRO A 379 -1.45 29.75 -15.72
CA PRO A 379 -2.63 29.43 -14.91
C PRO A 379 -3.68 28.60 -15.66
N ASN A 380 -3.65 28.60 -16.99
CA ASN A 380 -4.63 27.91 -17.83
C ASN A 380 -4.14 26.54 -18.34
N ALA A 381 -3.07 25.99 -17.76
CA ALA A 381 -2.52 24.70 -18.20
C ALA A 381 -1.98 23.85 -17.04
N ASN A 382 -2.33 22.57 -17.05
CA ASN A 382 -1.84 21.56 -16.13
C ASN A 382 -0.39 21.13 -16.46
N GLY A 383 -0.10 21.01 -17.75
CA GLY A 383 1.21 20.60 -18.27
C GLY A 383 1.39 21.05 -19.71
N SER A 384 2.59 20.84 -20.25
CA SER A 384 2.83 20.93 -21.69
C SER A 384 4.11 20.21 -22.10
N ALA A 385 4.08 19.57 -23.26
CA ALA A 385 5.22 18.98 -23.91
C ALA A 385 5.23 19.30 -25.41
N ARG A 386 6.42 19.34 -26.00
CA ARG A 386 6.56 19.51 -27.44
C ARG A 386 6.38 18.17 -28.13
N VAL A 387 5.64 18.14 -29.24
CA VAL A 387 5.50 16.96 -30.08
C VAL A 387 6.87 16.43 -30.53
N GLY A 388 7.18 15.19 -30.18
CA GLY A 388 8.48 14.53 -30.43
C GLY A 388 9.65 15.09 -29.61
N GLY A 389 9.39 15.98 -28.66
CA GLY A 389 10.39 16.60 -27.80
C GLY A 389 10.83 15.72 -26.63
N SER A 390 11.77 16.22 -25.84
CA SER A 390 12.32 15.52 -24.66
C SER A 390 12.15 16.34 -23.38
N GLN A 391 11.16 17.23 -23.34
CA GLN A 391 10.90 18.11 -22.22
C GLN A 391 9.41 18.10 -21.89
N LEU A 392 9.10 17.99 -20.61
CA LEU A 392 7.75 18.01 -20.05
C LEU A 392 7.69 19.12 -19.00
N ASN A 393 6.88 20.14 -19.25
CA ASN A 393 6.67 21.24 -18.32
C ASN A 393 5.44 20.92 -17.45
N VAL A 394 5.59 21.02 -16.12
CA VAL A 394 4.56 20.69 -15.14
C VAL A 394 4.15 21.95 -14.38
N ASN A 395 2.84 22.22 -14.30
CA ASN A 395 2.34 23.30 -13.47
C ASN A 395 1.99 22.79 -12.06
N PHE A 396 2.93 22.90 -11.13
CA PHE A 396 2.71 22.44 -9.76
C PHE A 396 1.64 23.24 -8.99
N GLY A 397 1.38 24.49 -9.37
CA GLY A 397 0.34 25.30 -8.73
C GLY A 397 -1.08 24.91 -9.12
N VAL A 398 -1.25 24.39 -10.34
CA VAL A 398 -2.56 24.02 -10.89
C VAL A 398 -2.79 22.52 -10.83
N LEU A 399 -1.82 21.70 -11.27
CA LEU A 399 -1.99 20.25 -11.42
C LEU A 399 -2.00 19.52 -10.08
N PHE A 400 -1.07 19.82 -9.17
CA PHE A 400 -0.89 19.01 -7.96
C PHE A 400 -2.08 19.05 -6.99
N PRO A 401 -2.77 20.19 -6.80
CA PRO A 401 -4.00 20.24 -6.01
C PRO A 401 -5.20 19.47 -6.59
N GLN A 402 -5.09 18.91 -7.81
CA GLN A 402 -6.15 18.11 -8.44
C GLN A 402 -6.05 16.61 -8.11
N GLY A 403 -4.99 16.19 -7.43
CA GLY A 403 -4.83 14.82 -6.95
C GLY A 403 -4.13 13.89 -7.94
N ASP A 404 -3.89 12.68 -7.47
CA ASP A 404 -2.98 11.71 -8.10
C ASP A 404 -3.45 11.21 -9.47
N GLU A 405 -4.76 11.13 -9.63
CA GLU A 405 -5.40 10.71 -10.88
C GLU A 405 -5.14 11.72 -11.99
N GLU A 406 -5.43 13.00 -11.74
CA GLU A 406 -5.24 14.09 -12.69
C GLU A 406 -3.75 14.30 -13.03
N ILE A 407 -2.86 14.19 -12.03
CA ILE A 407 -1.41 14.21 -12.26
C ILE A 407 -1.04 13.11 -13.24
N SER A 408 -1.52 11.88 -13.03
CA SER A 408 -1.19 10.74 -13.89
C SER A 408 -1.76 10.88 -15.30
N GLN A 409 -3.00 11.36 -15.45
CA GLN A 409 -3.64 11.65 -16.74
C GLN A 409 -2.87 12.72 -17.52
N THR A 410 -2.52 13.83 -16.86
CA THR A 410 -1.73 14.89 -17.48
C THR A 410 -0.36 14.37 -17.92
N LEU A 411 0.35 13.63 -17.06
CA LEU A 411 1.69 13.13 -17.40
C LEU A 411 1.67 12.14 -18.55
N ILE A 412 0.71 11.21 -18.62
CA ILE A 412 0.61 10.28 -19.74
C ILE A 412 0.23 11.01 -21.05
N HIS A 413 -0.65 12.01 -20.97
CA HIS A 413 -1.01 12.86 -22.10
C HIS A 413 0.22 13.56 -22.67
N GLU A 414 0.98 14.26 -21.83
CA GLU A 414 2.18 14.99 -22.28
C GLU A 414 3.27 14.03 -22.79
N MET A 415 3.38 12.84 -22.21
CA MET A 415 4.26 11.81 -22.72
C MET A 415 3.86 11.28 -24.10
N MET A 416 2.57 11.30 -24.44
CA MET A 416 2.10 11.00 -25.80
C MET A 416 2.52 12.08 -26.81
N HIS A 417 2.57 13.35 -26.39
CA HIS A 417 3.20 14.40 -27.20
C HIS A 417 4.68 14.13 -27.40
N CYS A 418 5.43 13.82 -26.34
CA CYS A 418 6.83 13.40 -26.45
C CYS A 418 7.01 12.16 -27.37
N ALA A 419 6.03 11.26 -27.41
CA ALA A 419 6.01 10.10 -28.29
C ALA A 419 5.70 10.46 -29.76
N GLY A 420 5.38 11.71 -30.07
CA GLY A 420 5.15 12.25 -31.40
C GLY A 420 3.68 12.19 -31.85
N PHE A 421 2.73 12.11 -30.92
CA PHE A 421 1.31 12.22 -31.19
C PHE A 421 0.82 13.66 -30.93
N THR A 422 -0.29 14.03 -31.55
CA THR A 422 -0.88 15.37 -31.43
C THR A 422 -2.40 15.26 -31.45
N HIS A 423 -3.05 16.34 -31.05
CA HIS A 423 -4.48 16.53 -31.17
C HIS A 423 -4.75 17.94 -31.73
N PRO A 424 -5.93 18.20 -32.33
CA PRO A 424 -6.34 19.55 -32.70
C PRO A 424 -6.59 20.41 -31.46
N THR A 425 -6.79 21.72 -31.61
CA THR A 425 -7.29 22.54 -30.50
C THR A 425 -8.71 22.11 -30.15
N ARG A 426 -9.01 22.00 -28.84
CA ARG A 426 -10.37 21.72 -28.37
C ARG A 426 -11.33 22.81 -28.82
N ARG A 427 -12.52 22.42 -29.26
CA ARG A 427 -13.64 23.34 -29.51
C ARG A 427 -14.54 23.32 -28.29
N ASP A 428 -14.59 24.43 -27.55
CA ASP A 428 -15.40 24.52 -26.34
C ASP A 428 -16.90 24.64 -26.67
N PRO A 429 -17.79 24.15 -25.78
CA PRO A 429 -19.23 24.31 -25.94
C PRO A 429 -19.62 25.80 -26.04
N PRO A 430 -20.40 26.20 -27.07
CA PRO A 430 -20.91 27.57 -27.14
C PRO A 430 -21.94 27.80 -26.02
N PRO A 431 -22.21 29.08 -25.65
CA PRO A 431 -23.18 29.41 -24.61
C PRO A 431 -24.53 28.71 -24.80
N GLY A 432 -25.01 28.03 -23.76
CA GLY A 432 -26.27 27.27 -23.78
C GLY A 432 -26.17 25.84 -24.31
N SER A 433 -24.97 25.37 -24.67
CA SER A 433 -24.70 23.96 -25.00
C SER A 433 -23.87 23.29 -23.90
N SER A 434 -23.97 21.97 -23.75
CA SER A 434 -23.17 21.22 -22.77
C SER A 434 -22.91 19.80 -23.22
N CYS A 435 -21.95 19.12 -22.59
CA CYS A 435 -21.68 17.70 -22.84
C CYS A 435 -22.77 16.74 -22.33
N ALA A 436 -23.81 17.24 -21.65
CA ALA A 436 -25.02 16.45 -21.38
C ALA A 436 -25.86 16.21 -22.65
N GLU A 437 -25.77 17.11 -23.64
CA GLU A 437 -26.39 17.01 -24.96
C GLU A 437 -25.33 17.32 -26.05
N PRO A 438 -24.40 16.37 -26.31
CA PRO A 438 -23.22 16.65 -27.12
C PRO A 438 -23.56 16.89 -28.60
N ASN A 439 -22.90 17.89 -29.21
CA ASN A 439 -22.95 18.14 -30.64
C ASN A 439 -21.53 18.11 -31.24
N PRO A 440 -21.05 16.93 -31.69
CA PRO A 440 -19.67 16.74 -32.12
C PRO A 440 -19.30 17.52 -33.39
N VAL A 441 -20.29 18.07 -34.11
CA VAL A 441 -20.04 18.97 -35.25
C VAL A 441 -19.61 20.36 -34.76
N VAL A 442 -20.01 20.77 -33.56
CA VAL A 442 -19.86 22.14 -33.04
C VAL A 442 -18.78 22.23 -31.97
N PHE A 443 -18.75 21.31 -31.00
CA PHE A 443 -17.82 21.31 -29.87
C PHE A 443 -17.39 19.87 -29.50
N ASP A 444 -16.31 19.75 -28.74
CA ASP A 444 -15.71 18.47 -28.36
C ASP A 444 -16.03 18.13 -26.89
N CYS A 445 -16.44 16.89 -26.63
CA CYS A 445 -16.81 16.42 -25.29
C CYS A 445 -16.05 15.17 -24.86
N PRO A 446 -15.68 15.04 -23.57
CA PRO A 446 -15.08 13.81 -23.06
C PRO A 446 -15.92 12.59 -23.44
N ASN A 447 -15.26 11.48 -23.78
CA ASN A 447 -15.88 10.21 -24.18
C ASN A 447 -16.60 10.20 -25.53
N ASP A 448 -16.59 11.30 -26.31
CA ASP A 448 -17.25 11.34 -27.62
C ASP A 448 -16.48 10.60 -28.73
N ASN A 449 -15.21 10.24 -28.46
CA ASN A 449 -14.28 9.66 -29.42
C ASN A 449 -14.18 10.46 -30.74
N GLY A 450 -14.42 11.77 -30.65
CA GLY A 450 -14.44 12.73 -31.75
C GLY A 450 -13.04 13.20 -32.16
N MET A 451 -12.97 14.28 -32.93
CA MET A 451 -11.70 14.74 -33.52
C MET A 451 -10.65 15.16 -32.47
N TYR A 452 -11.08 15.58 -31.29
CA TYR A 452 -10.21 15.92 -30.16
C TYR A 452 -10.03 14.73 -29.21
N TYR A 453 -11.10 14.26 -28.57
CA TYR A 453 -11.03 13.23 -27.53
C TYR A 453 -10.74 11.81 -28.07
N GLY A 454 -10.90 11.56 -29.37
CA GLY A 454 -10.49 10.31 -30.02
C GLY A 454 -8.99 10.23 -30.36
N THR A 455 -8.21 11.28 -30.11
CA THR A 455 -6.78 11.28 -30.42
C THR A 455 -5.94 10.50 -29.41
N PRO A 456 -4.72 10.04 -29.78
CA PRO A 456 -3.90 9.20 -28.90
C PRO A 456 -3.55 9.82 -27.53
N PRO A 457 -3.21 11.12 -27.39
CA PRO A 457 -2.96 11.72 -26.07
C PRO A 457 -4.18 11.64 -25.14
N LEU A 458 -5.36 12.00 -25.64
CA LEU A 458 -6.60 11.97 -24.87
C LEU A 458 -7.09 10.54 -24.61
N ARG A 459 -6.88 9.60 -25.54
CA ARG A 459 -7.20 8.18 -25.31
C ARG A 459 -6.28 7.53 -24.27
N ALA A 460 -5.08 8.05 -24.07
CA ALA A 460 -4.16 7.55 -23.06
C ALA A 460 -4.63 7.86 -21.63
N GLU A 461 -5.39 8.93 -21.43
CA GLU A 461 -5.96 9.29 -20.12
C GLU A 461 -6.92 8.22 -19.59
N PHE A 462 -7.68 7.57 -20.48
CA PHE A 462 -8.53 6.42 -20.11
C PHE A 462 -7.75 5.28 -19.48
N CYS A 463 -6.45 5.15 -19.75
CA CYS A 463 -5.63 4.12 -19.15
C CYS A 463 -5.45 4.33 -17.64
N ILE A 464 -5.63 5.55 -17.15
CA ILE A 464 -5.40 5.93 -15.76
C ILE A 464 -6.65 5.71 -14.92
N ALA A 465 -7.76 6.36 -15.29
CA ALA A 465 -8.96 6.47 -14.46
C ALA A 465 -10.22 5.85 -15.11
N GLY A 466 -10.13 5.45 -16.38
CA GLY A 466 -11.30 5.03 -17.15
C GLY A 466 -12.17 6.19 -17.66
N ASP A 467 -11.75 7.44 -17.44
CA ASP A 467 -12.29 8.66 -18.04
C ASP A 467 -11.18 9.55 -18.65
N GLN A 468 -11.58 10.65 -19.29
CA GLN A 468 -10.70 11.67 -19.88
C GLN A 468 -10.85 12.97 -19.10
N SER A 469 -9.76 13.70 -18.91
CA SER A 469 -9.80 14.93 -18.15
C SER A 469 -10.49 16.05 -18.94
N ASP A 470 -11.30 16.84 -18.24
CA ASP A 470 -11.87 18.09 -18.75
C ASP A 470 -11.40 19.23 -17.84
N VAL A 471 -10.21 19.72 -18.17
CA VAL A 471 -9.50 20.76 -17.44
C VAL A 471 -10.36 22.01 -17.23
N ILE A 472 -11.23 22.38 -18.17
CA ILE A 472 -12.09 23.58 -18.06
C ILE A 472 -13.27 23.32 -17.12
N SER A 473 -13.98 22.20 -17.26
CA SER A 473 -15.12 21.91 -16.37
C SER A 473 -14.71 21.77 -14.90
N ARG A 474 -13.51 21.23 -14.63
CA ARG A 474 -12.96 21.07 -13.28
C ARG A 474 -12.42 22.38 -12.71
N LEU A 475 -11.85 23.27 -13.54
CA LEU A 475 -11.46 24.63 -13.12
C LEU A 475 -12.67 25.53 -12.84
N GLU A 476 -13.72 25.45 -13.66
CA GLU A 476 -14.98 26.19 -13.46
C GLU A 476 -15.77 25.70 -12.24
N SER A 477 -15.81 24.39 -12.02
CA SER A 477 -16.38 23.77 -10.81
C SER A 477 -15.68 24.26 -9.53
N LYS A 478 -14.33 24.31 -9.52
CA LYS A 478 -13.57 24.84 -8.37
C LYS A 478 -13.70 26.35 -8.18
N ALA A 479 -13.71 27.13 -9.27
CA ALA A 479 -13.93 28.58 -9.18
C ALA A 479 -15.32 28.94 -8.62
N GLY A 480 -16.33 28.12 -8.92
CA GLY A 480 -17.69 28.25 -8.37
C GLY A 480 -17.82 27.84 -6.90
N GLU A 481 -17.01 26.89 -6.42
CA GLU A 481 -17.07 26.39 -5.03
C GLU A 481 -16.21 27.22 -4.04
N GLU A 482 -15.16 27.91 -4.50
CA GLU A 482 -14.21 28.63 -3.62
C GLU A 482 -14.26 30.17 -3.67
N SER A 483 -15.35 30.78 -4.16
CA SER A 483 -15.55 32.26 -4.16
C SER A 483 -14.30 33.08 -4.56
N CYS A 484 -13.63 32.67 -5.63
CA CYS A 484 -12.49 33.39 -6.18
C CYS A 484 -12.89 34.15 -7.44
N VAL A 485 -12.47 35.42 -7.55
CA VAL A 485 -12.56 36.21 -8.79
C VAL A 485 -11.16 36.28 -9.39
N ILE A 486 -11.06 35.91 -10.67
CA ILE A 486 -9.87 36.10 -11.50
C ILE A 486 -10.06 37.43 -12.23
N ASP A 487 -9.10 38.35 -12.09
CA ASP A 487 -9.15 39.63 -12.81
C ASP A 487 -8.70 39.52 -14.27
N GLU A 488 -8.81 40.62 -15.02
CA GLU A 488 -8.49 40.69 -16.45
C GLU A 488 -7.02 40.37 -16.76
N ASP A 489 -6.15 40.34 -15.74
CA ASP A 489 -4.73 40.02 -15.82
C ASP A 489 -4.39 38.60 -15.33
N GLY A 490 -5.40 37.80 -14.95
CA GLY A 490 -5.23 36.39 -14.56
C GLY A 490 -4.75 36.16 -13.13
N VAL A 491 -4.90 37.15 -12.24
CA VAL A 491 -4.52 37.03 -10.83
C VAL A 491 -5.74 36.60 -10.01
N ALA A 492 -5.62 35.47 -9.30
CA ALA A 492 -6.66 34.98 -8.38
C ALA A 492 -6.53 35.67 -7.01
N THR A 493 -7.58 36.35 -6.56
CA THR A 493 -7.63 36.99 -5.22
C THR A 493 -8.68 36.31 -4.34
N ILE A 494 -8.24 35.75 -3.19
CA ILE A 494 -9.13 35.13 -2.20
C ILE A 494 -9.69 36.22 -1.29
N HIS A 495 -11.01 36.40 -1.25
CA HIS A 495 -11.67 37.20 -0.22
C HIS A 495 -11.92 36.36 1.03
N THR A 496 -11.08 36.46 2.05
CA THR A 496 -11.46 36.02 3.40
C THR A 496 -12.43 37.05 3.99
N THR A 497 -13.70 36.68 4.12
CA THR A 497 -14.65 37.45 4.93
C THR A 497 -14.28 37.27 6.40
N ILE A 498 -14.21 38.38 7.15
CA ILE A 498 -14.00 38.40 8.61
C ILE A 498 -15.27 37.94 9.31
#